data_AF-W1DMG7-F1
#
_entry.id   AF-W1DMG7-F1
#
_cell.length_a   1.000
_cell.length_b   1.000
_cell.length_c   1.000
_cell.angle_alpha   90.00
_cell.angle_beta   90.00
_cell.angle_gamma   90.00
#
_symmetry.space_group_name_H-M   'P 1'
#
loop_
_entity.id
_entity.type
_entity.pdbx_description
1 polymer ?
#
loop_
_entity_poly.entity_id
_entity_poly.type
_entity_poly.pdbx_seq_one_letter_code
_entity_poly.pdbx_strand_id
1 'polypeptide(L)'
;MPAGCIETLSASLSRQLTVDFDYVWFVPSGAVKDDLRRGVLTALPIATQGAGEPIGILTRVDATLTPGTQTLLSAIRKSMPA
;
A
#
# COMPACT_ATOMS: atom_id res chain seq x y z
N MET A 1 -18.63 -13.30 -6.65
CA MET A 1 -17.51 -12.80 -7.48
C MET A 1 -17.58 -13.44 -8.85
N PRO A 2 -17.15 -12.77 -9.93
CA PRO A 2 -17.05 -13.37 -11.26
C PRO A 2 -16.14 -14.61 -11.27
N ALA A 3 -16.34 -15.51 -12.22
CA ALA A 3 -15.42 -16.62 -12.44
C ALA A 3 -14.01 -16.09 -12.78
N GLY A 4 -12.98 -16.68 -12.17
CA GLY A 4 -11.58 -16.25 -12.34
C GLY A 4 -11.15 -15.08 -11.43
N CYS A 5 -12.04 -14.54 -10.60
CA CYS A 5 -11.65 -13.55 -9.59
C CYS A 5 -10.81 -14.21 -8.49
N ILE A 6 -9.72 -13.54 -8.10
CA ILE A 6 -8.82 -13.99 -7.03
C ILE A 6 -8.88 -12.96 -5.90
N GLU A 7 -9.11 -13.45 -4.68
CA GLU A 7 -9.05 -12.66 -3.45
C GLU A 7 -7.86 -13.13 -2.61
N THR A 8 -6.92 -12.22 -2.30
CA THR A 8 -5.73 -12.55 -1.51
C THR A 8 -5.23 -11.32 -0.76
N LEU A 9 -4.66 -11.57 0.43
CA LEU A 9 -3.96 -10.54 1.21
C LEU A 9 -2.47 -10.43 0.82
N SER A 10 -1.99 -11.30 -0.07
CA SER A 10 -0.60 -11.31 -0.50
C SER A 10 -0.35 -10.32 -1.62
N ALA A 11 0.24 -9.17 -1.27
CA ALA A 11 0.62 -8.15 -2.25
C ALA A 11 1.63 -8.67 -3.29
N SER A 12 2.54 -9.57 -2.91
CA SER A 12 3.52 -10.15 -3.84
C SER A 12 2.85 -11.06 -4.87
N LEU A 13 1.88 -11.88 -4.46
CA LEU A 13 1.11 -12.72 -5.37
C LEU A 13 0.24 -11.87 -6.30
N SER A 14 -0.49 -10.87 -5.76
CA SER A 14 -1.30 -9.97 -6.58
C SER A 14 -0.46 -9.24 -7.63
N ARG A 15 0.73 -8.75 -7.25
CA ARG A 15 1.66 -8.10 -8.18
C ARG A 15 2.11 -9.05 -9.29
N GLN A 16 2.52 -10.28 -8.97
CA GLN A 16 2.91 -11.27 -9.98
C GLN A 16 1.78 -11.61 -10.94
N LEU A 17 0.57 -11.84 -10.43
CA LEU A 17 -0.61 -12.10 -11.25
C LEU A 17 -0.92 -10.95 -12.22
N THR A 18 -0.70 -9.71 -11.80
CA THR A 18 -0.94 -8.51 -12.64
C THR A 18 0.15 -8.31 -13.69
N VAL A 19 1.40 -8.64 -13.37
CA VAL A 19 2.56 -8.44 -14.27
C VAL A 19 2.67 -9.56 -15.29
N ASP A 20 2.51 -10.80 -14.84
CA ASP A 20 2.78 -11.99 -15.65
C ASP A 20 1.52 -12.51 -16.38
N PHE A 21 0.34 -12.03 -16.01
CA PHE A 21 -0.95 -12.44 -16.57
C PHE A 21 -1.89 -11.25 -16.77
N ASP A 22 -3.02 -11.48 -17.44
CA ASP A 22 -4.01 -10.45 -17.80
C ASP A 22 -5.01 -10.16 -16.67
N TYR A 23 -4.49 -9.88 -15.47
CA TYR A 23 -5.29 -9.54 -14.29
C TYR A 23 -5.27 -8.04 -14.03
N VAL A 24 -6.41 -7.50 -13.59
CA VAL A 24 -6.51 -6.15 -13.03
C VAL A 24 -6.52 -6.25 -11.50
N TRP A 25 -5.66 -5.46 -10.86
CA TRP A 25 -5.55 -5.43 -9.41
C TRP A 25 -5.96 -4.07 -8.83
N PHE A 26 -6.97 -4.09 -7.95
CA PHE A 26 -7.35 -2.93 -7.14
C PHE A 26 -6.41 -2.82 -5.93
N VAL A 27 -5.61 -1.77 -5.90
CA VAL A 27 -4.54 -1.59 -4.92
C VAL A 27 -4.34 -0.12 -4.57
N PRO A 28 -3.99 0.21 -3.31
CA PRO A 28 -3.55 1.56 -2.97
C PRO A 28 -2.32 1.95 -3.79
N SER A 29 -2.34 3.12 -4.43
CA SER A 29 -1.27 3.60 -5.30
C SER A 29 0.11 3.65 -4.60
N GLY A 30 0.13 3.89 -3.29
CA GLY A 30 1.35 3.86 -2.48
C GLY A 30 2.07 2.51 -2.48
N ALA A 31 1.34 1.39 -2.52
CA ALA A 31 1.93 0.05 -2.50
C ALA A 31 2.62 -0.31 -3.82
N VAL A 32 2.22 0.32 -4.91
CA VAL A 32 2.74 0.09 -6.27
C VAL A 32 3.45 1.33 -6.84
N LYS A 33 3.78 2.31 -6.00
CA LYS A 33 4.38 3.58 -6.44
C LYS A 33 5.65 3.37 -7.27
N ASP A 34 6.50 2.43 -6.86
CA ASP A 34 7.73 2.13 -7.59
C ASP A 34 7.47 1.40 -8.91
N ASP A 35 6.50 0.49 -8.94
CA ASP A 35 6.10 -0.23 -10.16
C ASP A 35 5.52 0.73 -11.21
N LEU A 36 4.68 1.68 -10.77
CA LEU A 36 4.15 2.75 -11.63
C LEU A 36 5.29 3.65 -12.14
N ARG A 37 6.21 4.05 -11.25
CA ARG A 37 7.37 4.88 -11.62
C ARG A 37 8.29 4.20 -12.63
N ARG A 38 8.44 2.87 -12.53
CA ARG A 38 9.28 2.06 -13.42
C ARG A 38 8.54 1.57 -14.67
N GLY A 39 7.23 1.81 -14.78
CA GLY A 39 6.40 1.32 -15.88
C GLY A 39 6.19 -0.20 -15.88
N VAL A 40 6.40 -0.87 -14.74
CA VAL A 40 6.10 -2.30 -14.57
C VAL A 40 4.59 -2.52 -14.49
N LEU A 41 3.89 -1.57 -13.85
CA LEU A 41 2.44 -1.52 -13.80
C LEU A 41 1.98 -0.21 -14.44
N THR A 42 0.77 -0.21 -15.00
CA THR A 42 0.11 1.00 -15.49
C THR A 42 -1.19 1.22 -14.73
N ALA A 43 -1.46 2.46 -14.35
CA ALA A 43 -2.75 2.83 -13.77
C ALA A 43 -3.80 2.89 -14.88
N LEU A 44 -4.93 2.23 -14.67
CA LEU A 44 -6.08 2.31 -15.58
C LEU A 44 -6.90 3.58 -15.28
N PRO A 45 -7.52 4.22 -16.30
CA PRO A 45 -8.27 5.46 -16.15
C PRO A 45 -9.66 5.22 -15.54
N ILE A 46 -9.70 4.60 -14.37
CA ILE A 46 -10.92 4.28 -13.63
C ILE A 46 -11.03 5.26 -12.46
N ALA A 47 -12.16 5.95 -12.37
CA ALA A 47 -12.42 6.85 -11.25
C ALA A 47 -12.51 6.04 -9.95
N THR A 48 -11.55 6.25 -9.04
CA THR A 48 -11.62 5.71 -7.68
C THR A 48 -12.39 6.69 -6.81
N GLN A 49 -13.44 6.21 -6.13
CA GLN A 49 -14.18 7.06 -5.19
C GLN A 49 -13.37 7.21 -3.90
N GLY A 50 -12.84 8.42 -3.67
CA GLY A 50 -12.27 8.83 -2.38
C GLY A 50 -10.81 9.26 -2.45
N ALA A 51 -10.45 10.20 -1.57
CA ALA A 51 -9.07 10.42 -1.19
C ALA A 51 -8.56 9.15 -0.48
N GLY A 52 -7.32 8.74 -0.76
CA GLY A 52 -6.74 7.57 -0.10
C GLY A 52 -6.82 7.67 1.42
N GLU A 53 -7.04 6.53 2.09
CA GLU A 53 -7.14 6.50 3.54
C GLU A 53 -5.83 6.97 4.20
N PRO A 54 -5.91 7.71 5.33
CA PRO A 54 -4.72 8.18 6.02
C PRO A 54 -3.92 7.00 6.57
N ILE A 55 -2.61 7.00 6.30
CA ILE A 55 -1.69 6.03 6.88
C ILE A 55 -1.12 6.62 8.16
N GLY A 56 -1.26 5.88 9.27
CA GLY A 56 -0.84 6.29 10.59
C GLY A 56 -0.07 5.22 11.33
N ILE A 57 0.33 5.55 12.57
CA ILE A 57 1.01 4.61 13.47
C ILE A 57 0.08 4.37 14.66
N LEU A 58 -0.30 3.10 14.86
CA LEU A 58 -1.08 2.68 16.02
C LEU A 58 -0.15 2.22 17.14
N THR A 59 -0.41 2.70 18.35
CA THR A 59 0.29 2.30 19.57
C THR A 59 -0.72 1.88 20.64
N ARG A 60 -0.33 1.00 21.55
CA ARG A 60 -1.18 0.64 22.69
C ARG A 60 -1.40 1.88 23.58
N VAL A 61 -2.66 2.16 23.93
CA VAL A 61 -3.03 3.35 24.73
C VAL A 61 -2.33 3.38 26.08
N ASP A 62 -2.24 2.24 26.75
CA ASP A 62 -1.65 2.12 28.11
C ASP A 62 -0.18 1.68 28.10
N ALA A 63 0.55 1.95 27.01
CA ALA A 63 1.99 1.69 26.96
C ALA A 63 2.79 2.98 26.96
N THR A 64 3.65 3.16 27.96
CA THR A 64 4.68 4.21 27.90
C THR A 64 5.68 3.85 26.82
N LEU A 65 5.79 4.70 25.80
CA LEU A 65 6.75 4.49 24.71
C LEU A 65 8.18 4.69 25.21
N THR A 66 9.03 3.70 25.00
CA THR A 66 10.46 3.83 25.30
C THR A 66 11.10 4.96 24.49
N PRO A 67 12.23 5.54 24.94
CA PRO A 67 12.95 6.54 24.15
C PRO A 67 13.33 6.04 22.74
N GLY A 68 13.67 4.75 22.60
CA GLY A 68 13.96 4.13 21.31
C GLY A 68 12.74 4.09 20.39
N THR A 69 11.56 3.74 20.93
CA THR A 69 10.30 3.78 20.16
C THR A 69 9.96 5.19 19.72
N GLN A 70 10.08 6.19 20.60
CA GLN A 70 9.81 7.60 20.26
C GLN A 70 10.75 8.11 19.16
N THR A 71 12.03 7.71 19.22
CA THR A 71 13.03 8.01 18.19
C THR A 71 12.64 7.41 16.85
N LEU A 72 12.24 6.13 16.83
CA LEU A 72 11.78 5.46 15.61
C LEU A 72 10.53 6.13 15.02
N LEU A 73 9.51 6.43 15.84
CA LEU A 73 8.30 7.13 15.38
C LEU A 73 8.63 8.48 14.74
N SER A 74 9.56 9.22 15.36
CA SER A 74 10.01 10.51 14.85
C SER A 74 10.76 10.36 13.52
N ALA A 75 11.60 9.34 13.38
CA ALA A 75 12.32 9.06 12.14
C ALA A 75 11.36 8.68 11.00
N ILE A 76 10.38 7.80 11.26
CA ILE A 76 9.36 7.40 10.27
C ILE A 76 8.56 8.62 9.80
N ARG A 77 8.10 9.48 10.74
CA ARG A 77 7.34 10.69 10.38
C ARG A 77 8.15 11.65 9.52
N LYS A 78 9.46 11.80 9.80
CA LYS A 78 10.36 12.63 8.99
C LYS A 78 10.65 12.06 7.61
N SER A 79 10.62 10.74 7.43
CA SER A 79 10.88 10.10 6.13
C SER A 79 9.69 10.10 5.18
N MET A 80 8.48 10.38 5.68
CA MET A 80 7.29 10.45 4.86
C MET A 80 7.17 11.83 4.19
N PRO A 81 6.95 11.89 2.86
CA PRO A 81 6.64 13.15 2.18
C PRO A 81 5.34 13.75 2.74
N ALA A 82 5.30 15.07 2.81
CA ALA A 82 4.13 15.84 3.22
C ALA A 82 2.96 15.70 2.23
#